data_AF-A0A640SLM7-F1
#
_entry.id   AF-A0A640SLM7-F1
#
_cell.length_a   1.000
_cell.length_b   1.000
_cell.length_c   1.000
_cell.angle_alpha   90.00
_cell.angle_beta   90.00
_cell.angle_gamma   90.00
#
_symmetry.space_group_name_H-M   'P 1'
#
loop_
_entity.id
_entity.type
_entity.pdbx_description
1 polymer ?
#
loop_
_entity_poly.entity_id
_entity_poly.type
_entity_poly.pdbx_seq_one_letter_code
_entity_poly.pdbx_strand_id
1 'polypeptide(L)'
;MQALPVRVPSGSTYWTVLDDELRVVAEADAFLRELRFGRSRAVETTKSYAGGIVLYLRWCRDTRREWRTAARDLGLFMLWLKWNPGGDESVRVVVPGPGSKQVRRESRINKVLTSVRGFLVHAVISKKAPAWVMELLYELGDDRDLPAQARGESEGMRYRLRARHRLQEPETAVDRASDQEIVAMFGACRSARDRLIVLLLGRAGLRRGQAAGLRRSDMHLLMDSRALGCAVEGAHVHVVRRENPNRAYSKSRKAFVLPVDFLVVQALDLYMMERHDVLGSGGSDFLLVNLFRQPLGSPVTPEACRSEADRQACDGAASTHP
;
A
#
# COMPACT_ATOMS: atom_id res chain seq x y z
N MET A 1 -17.93 -16.50 -4.05
CA MET A 1 -16.61 -16.25 -3.44
C MET A 1 -16.38 -14.78 -3.29
N GLN A 2 -16.01 -14.26 -2.13
CA GLN A 2 -15.74 -12.83 -1.92
C GLN A 2 -14.77 -12.58 -0.77
N ALA A 3 -14.09 -11.43 -0.76
CA ALA A 3 -13.22 -11.04 0.35
C ALA A 3 -13.99 -10.18 1.35
N LEU A 4 -13.88 -10.48 2.65
CA LEU A 4 -14.55 -9.72 3.72
C LEU A 4 -13.62 -9.42 4.90
N PRO A 5 -13.79 -8.26 5.57
CA PRO A 5 -13.06 -7.95 6.77
C PRO A 5 -13.59 -8.75 7.97
N VAL A 6 -12.68 -9.29 8.78
CA VAL A 6 -12.95 -9.96 10.05
C VAL A 6 -12.28 -9.16 11.17
N ARG A 7 -13.04 -8.84 12.20
CA ARG A 7 -12.53 -8.21 13.43
C ARG A 7 -12.34 -9.29 14.49
N VAL A 8 -11.13 -9.41 15.01
CA VAL A 8 -10.81 -10.34 16.11
C VAL A 8 -11.06 -9.68 17.47
N PRO A 9 -11.23 -10.44 18.56
CA PRO A 9 -11.50 -9.89 19.89
C PRO A 9 -10.47 -8.86 20.39
N SER A 10 -9.22 -8.95 19.92
CA SER A 10 -8.17 -7.95 20.24
C SER A 10 -8.38 -6.58 19.60
N GLY A 11 -9.46 -6.36 18.85
CA GLY A 11 -9.75 -5.13 18.11
C GLY A 11 -9.04 -5.03 16.76
N SER A 12 -8.04 -5.89 16.49
CA SER A 12 -7.37 -5.96 15.18
C SER A 12 -8.33 -6.45 14.09
N THR A 13 -8.11 -5.99 12.86
CA THR A 13 -8.87 -6.42 11.67
C THR A 13 -7.92 -7.07 10.65
N TYR A 14 -8.41 -8.08 9.93
CA TYR A 14 -7.79 -8.65 8.75
C TYR A 14 -8.86 -8.99 7.71
N TRP A 15 -8.47 -9.36 6.50
CA TRP A 15 -9.41 -9.81 5.46
C TRP A 15 -9.33 -11.31 5.30
N THR A 16 -10.49 -11.95 5.11
CA THR A 16 -10.62 -13.37 4.80
C THR A 16 -11.34 -13.57 3.46
N VAL A 17 -11.46 -14.83 3.02
CA VAL A 17 -12.14 -15.23 1.80
C VAL A 17 -13.32 -16.14 2.13
N LEU A 18 -14.49 -15.79 1.61
CA LEU A 18 -15.68 -16.64 1.63
C LEU A 18 -15.85 -17.37 0.30
N ASP A 19 -16.43 -18.56 0.33
CA ASP A 19 -16.85 -19.33 -0.84
C ASP A 19 -18.17 -18.78 -1.45
N ASP A 20 -18.87 -19.57 -2.27
CA ASP A 20 -20.16 -19.19 -2.85
C ASP A 20 -21.32 -19.40 -1.86
N GLU A 21 -21.17 -20.32 -0.92
CA GLU A 21 -22.11 -20.59 0.18
C GLU A 21 -21.87 -19.69 1.40
N LEU A 22 -21.06 -18.63 1.25
CA LEU A 22 -20.68 -17.68 2.31
C LEU A 22 -19.93 -18.32 3.49
N ARG A 23 -19.32 -19.49 3.29
CA ARG A 23 -18.46 -20.15 4.29
C ARG A 23 -17.02 -19.70 4.12
N VAL A 24 -16.30 -19.65 5.23
CA VAL A 24 -14.89 -19.26 5.23
C VAL A 24 -14.05 -20.35 4.56
N VAL A 25 -13.23 -19.97 3.57
CA VAL A 25 -12.23 -20.85 2.99
C VAL A 25 -11.07 -20.99 3.97
N ALA A 26 -11.04 -22.12 4.69
CA ALA A 26 -10.16 -22.34 5.85
C ALA A 26 -8.68 -22.09 5.56
N GLU A 27 -8.16 -22.58 4.43
CA GLU A 27 -6.75 -22.41 4.07
C GLU A 27 -6.41 -20.94 3.73
N ALA A 28 -7.33 -20.22 3.10
CA ALA A 28 -7.15 -18.81 2.79
C ALA A 28 -7.18 -17.97 4.08
N ASP A 29 -8.09 -18.29 5.00
CA ASP A 29 -8.19 -17.63 6.30
C ASP A 29 -6.93 -17.84 7.15
N ALA A 30 -6.44 -19.08 7.25
CA ALA A 30 -5.22 -19.41 7.97
C ALA A 30 -4.00 -18.63 7.44
N PHE A 31 -3.85 -18.57 6.12
CA PHE A 31 -2.78 -17.81 5.47
C PHE A 31 -2.88 -16.31 5.76
N LEU A 32 -4.07 -15.72 5.60
CA LEU A 32 -4.29 -14.28 5.78
C LEU A 32 -4.13 -13.88 7.26
N ARG A 33 -4.50 -14.77 8.18
CA ARG A 33 -4.25 -14.64 9.62
C ARG A 33 -2.75 -14.69 9.94
N GLU A 34 -1.99 -15.64 9.38
CA GLU A 34 -0.52 -15.69 9.55
C GLU A 34 0.15 -14.42 9.00
N LEU A 35 -0.27 -13.95 7.82
CA LEU A 35 0.23 -12.70 7.25
C LEU A 35 -0.02 -11.51 8.19
N ARG A 36 -1.21 -11.45 8.78
CA ARG A 36 -1.59 -10.35 9.68
C ARG A 36 -0.78 -10.39 10.97
N PHE A 37 -0.87 -11.50 11.70
CA PHE A 37 -0.42 -11.59 13.08
C PHE A 37 1.00 -12.16 13.20
N GLY A 38 1.34 -13.19 12.41
CA GLY A 38 2.67 -13.79 12.42
C GLY A 38 3.73 -12.95 11.72
N ARG A 39 3.37 -12.24 10.64
CA ARG A 39 4.32 -11.41 9.86
C ARG A 39 4.10 -9.90 10.01
N SER A 40 3.17 -9.51 10.88
CA SER A 40 2.81 -8.12 11.19
C SER A 40 2.58 -7.30 9.92
N ARG A 41 1.82 -7.81 8.93
CA ARG A 41 1.50 -7.08 7.70
C ARG A 41 0.33 -6.12 7.91
N ALA A 42 0.25 -5.11 7.05
CA ALA A 42 -0.83 -4.13 7.08
C ALA A 42 -2.18 -4.79 6.72
N VAL A 43 -3.28 -4.26 7.26
CA VAL A 43 -4.65 -4.70 6.92
C VAL A 43 -4.89 -4.62 5.42
N GLU A 44 -4.44 -3.55 4.76
CA GLU A 44 -4.60 -3.38 3.32
C GLU A 44 -3.80 -4.42 2.49
N THR A 45 -2.71 -4.95 3.07
CA THR A 45 -1.99 -6.07 2.47
C THR A 45 -2.84 -7.33 2.52
N THR A 46 -3.47 -7.64 3.65
CA THR A 46 -4.40 -8.79 3.75
C THR A 46 -5.58 -8.65 2.79
N LYS A 47 -6.15 -7.44 2.64
CA LYS A 47 -7.20 -7.15 1.65
C LYS A 47 -6.75 -7.42 0.22
N SER A 48 -5.58 -6.89 -0.15
CA SER A 48 -5.01 -7.08 -1.48
C SER A 48 -4.77 -8.57 -1.78
N TYR A 49 -4.28 -9.31 -0.78
CA TYR A 49 -4.02 -10.73 -0.89
C TYR A 49 -5.32 -11.53 -1.00
N ALA A 50 -6.31 -11.25 -0.15
CA ALA A 50 -7.64 -11.87 -0.20
C ALA A 50 -8.29 -11.67 -1.58
N GLY A 51 -8.22 -10.45 -2.15
CA GLY A 51 -8.71 -10.18 -3.49
C GLY A 51 -8.01 -10.98 -4.59
N GLY A 52 -6.69 -11.20 -4.46
CA GLY A 52 -5.94 -12.06 -5.38
C GLY A 52 -6.31 -13.54 -5.25
N ILE A 53 -6.50 -14.02 -4.03
CA ILE A 53 -6.91 -15.40 -3.73
C ILE A 53 -8.32 -15.68 -4.27
N VAL A 54 -9.27 -14.73 -4.11
CA VAL A 54 -10.62 -14.84 -4.68
C VAL A 54 -10.56 -15.06 -6.19
N LEU A 55 -9.73 -14.30 -6.91
CA LEU A 55 -9.59 -14.46 -8.36
C LEU A 55 -9.03 -15.83 -8.74
N TYR A 56 -8.06 -16.34 -7.98
CA TYR A 56 -7.48 -17.64 -8.21
C TYR A 56 -8.47 -18.79 -7.96
N LEU A 57 -9.15 -18.77 -6.81
CA LEU A 57 -10.12 -19.81 -6.47
C LEU A 57 -11.31 -19.81 -7.42
N ARG A 58 -11.78 -18.62 -7.86
CA ARG A 58 -12.80 -18.50 -8.91
C ARG A 58 -12.33 -19.11 -10.22
N TRP A 59 -11.11 -18.78 -10.68
CA TRP A 59 -10.55 -19.36 -11.90
C TRP A 59 -10.42 -20.89 -11.80
N CYS A 60 -9.97 -21.41 -10.66
CA CYS A 60 -9.90 -22.85 -10.42
C CYS A 60 -11.29 -23.49 -10.54
N ARG A 61 -12.30 -22.92 -9.90
CA ARG A 61 -13.69 -23.39 -9.97
C ARG A 61 -14.24 -23.34 -11.40
N ASP A 62 -14.16 -22.18 -12.05
CA ASP A 62 -14.74 -21.93 -13.39
C ASP A 62 -14.12 -22.84 -14.45
N THR A 63 -12.85 -23.22 -14.27
CA THR A 63 -12.13 -24.08 -15.19
C THR A 63 -11.99 -25.53 -14.69
N ARG A 64 -12.70 -25.89 -13.61
CA ARG A 64 -12.75 -27.23 -12.98
C ARG A 64 -11.36 -27.79 -12.62
N ARG A 65 -10.50 -26.93 -12.07
CA ARG A 65 -9.15 -27.27 -11.60
C ARG A 65 -9.12 -27.34 -10.09
N GLU A 66 -8.37 -28.30 -9.56
CA GLU A 66 -8.08 -28.37 -8.13
C GLU A 66 -7.06 -27.31 -7.75
N TRP A 67 -7.43 -26.40 -6.85
CA TRP A 67 -6.61 -25.23 -6.51
C TRP A 67 -5.23 -25.61 -5.92
N ARG A 68 -5.10 -26.77 -5.28
CA ARG A 68 -3.83 -27.26 -4.72
C ARG A 68 -2.81 -27.64 -5.78
N THR A 69 -3.25 -27.98 -6.99
CA THR A 69 -2.41 -28.50 -8.08
C THR A 69 -2.44 -27.65 -9.34
N ALA A 70 -3.37 -26.69 -9.42
CA ALA A 70 -3.55 -25.76 -10.54
C ALA A 70 -2.36 -24.82 -10.79
N ALA A 71 -1.33 -24.84 -9.93
CA ALA A 71 -0.07 -24.14 -10.16
C ALA A 71 0.61 -24.49 -11.50
N ARG A 72 0.37 -25.71 -12.01
CA ARG A 72 0.84 -26.16 -13.34
C ARG A 72 0.30 -25.33 -14.51
N ASP A 73 -0.87 -24.71 -14.31
CA ASP A 73 -1.60 -23.97 -15.32
C ASP A 73 -1.58 -22.44 -15.06
N LEU A 74 -0.60 -21.94 -14.29
CA LEU A 74 -0.52 -20.52 -13.97
C LEU A 74 -0.38 -19.62 -15.21
N GLY A 75 0.20 -20.12 -16.31
CA GLY A 75 0.19 -19.41 -17.60
C GLY A 75 -1.23 -19.15 -18.11
N LEU A 76 -2.13 -20.14 -18.00
CA LEU A 76 -3.55 -19.98 -18.37
C LEU A 76 -4.27 -19.04 -17.40
N PHE A 77 -3.92 -19.07 -16.11
CA PHE A 77 -4.44 -18.13 -15.14
C PHE A 77 -4.03 -16.68 -15.45
N MET A 78 -2.78 -16.44 -15.89
CA MET A 78 -2.33 -15.12 -16.32
C MET A 78 -3.12 -14.60 -17.52
N LEU A 79 -3.37 -15.46 -18.50
CA LEU A 79 -4.21 -15.14 -19.65
C LEU A 79 -5.65 -14.82 -19.20
N TRP A 80 -6.22 -15.63 -18.32
CA TRP A 80 -7.54 -15.40 -17.74
C TRP A 80 -7.61 -14.05 -17.01
N LEU A 81 -6.60 -13.70 -16.21
CA LEU A 81 -6.55 -12.40 -15.52
C LEU A 81 -6.51 -11.20 -16.46
N LYS A 82 -5.89 -11.36 -17.64
CA LYS A 82 -5.72 -10.31 -18.65
C LYS A 82 -7.04 -9.95 -19.34
N TRP A 83 -7.91 -10.95 -19.56
CA TRP A 83 -9.10 -10.79 -20.40
C TRP A 83 -10.43 -10.97 -19.67
N ASN A 84 -10.45 -11.65 -18.52
CA ASN A 84 -11.69 -11.91 -17.80
C ASN A 84 -11.92 -10.87 -16.70
N PRO A 85 -13.07 -10.18 -16.63
CA PRO A 85 -13.37 -9.21 -15.56
C PRO A 85 -13.38 -9.83 -14.16
N GLY A 86 -13.58 -11.14 -14.06
CA GLY A 86 -13.61 -11.87 -12.79
C GLY A 86 -14.81 -11.48 -11.93
N GLY A 87 -15.86 -10.91 -12.52
CA GLY A 87 -17.13 -10.55 -11.90
C GLY A 87 -18.30 -10.99 -12.78
N ASP A 88 -19.44 -11.23 -12.12
CA ASP A 88 -20.77 -11.70 -12.57
C ASP A 88 -20.85 -12.62 -13.79
N GLU A 89 -21.58 -13.74 -13.66
CA GLU A 89 -21.69 -14.78 -14.70
C GLU A 89 -22.21 -14.27 -16.05
N SER A 90 -22.78 -13.07 -16.08
CA SER A 90 -23.33 -12.39 -17.25
C SER A 90 -22.29 -11.89 -18.27
N VAL A 91 -21.01 -11.79 -17.91
CA VAL A 91 -19.95 -11.33 -18.83
C VAL A 91 -18.85 -12.39 -18.99
N ARG A 92 -19.25 -13.58 -19.45
CA ARG A 92 -18.32 -14.62 -19.94
C ARG A 92 -17.78 -14.23 -21.32
N VAL A 93 -16.76 -13.37 -21.37
CA VAL A 93 -16.01 -13.15 -22.63
C VAL A 93 -15.10 -14.35 -22.84
N VAL A 94 -15.58 -15.33 -23.60
CA VAL A 94 -14.83 -16.57 -23.92
C VAL A 94 -13.85 -16.37 -25.07
N VAL A 95 -14.05 -15.35 -25.92
CA VAL A 95 -13.08 -14.94 -26.94
C VAL A 95 -13.11 -13.41 -27.06
N PRO A 96 -12.05 -12.71 -26.64
CA PRO A 96 -11.94 -11.28 -26.91
C PRO A 96 -11.82 -11.09 -28.42
N GLY A 97 -12.81 -10.47 -29.07
CA GLY A 97 -12.71 -10.11 -30.48
C GLY A 97 -11.56 -9.13 -30.74
N PRO A 98 -11.18 -8.91 -32.02
CA PRO A 98 -10.22 -7.88 -32.39
C PRO A 98 -10.62 -6.52 -31.78
N GLY A 99 -9.71 -5.84 -31.09
CA GLY A 99 -9.97 -4.54 -30.44
C GLY A 99 -10.48 -4.59 -29.00
N SER A 100 -10.63 -5.79 -28.42
CA SER A 100 -10.97 -5.95 -27.01
C SER A 100 -9.92 -5.31 -26.08
N LYS A 101 -10.41 -4.56 -25.08
CA LYS A 101 -9.54 -3.89 -24.10
C LYS A 101 -9.17 -4.87 -22.99
N GLN A 102 -7.89 -4.91 -22.63
CA GLN A 102 -7.40 -5.71 -21.52
C GLN A 102 -8.04 -5.23 -20.21
N VAL A 103 -8.53 -6.18 -19.41
CA VAL A 103 -9.18 -5.91 -18.13
C VAL A 103 -8.17 -5.47 -17.08
N ARG A 104 -6.98 -6.09 -17.08
CA ARG A 104 -5.94 -5.84 -16.08
C ARG A 104 -4.59 -5.58 -16.75
N ARG A 105 -3.95 -4.50 -16.32
CA ARG A 105 -2.55 -4.19 -16.63
C ARG A 105 -1.61 -5.18 -15.93
N GLU A 106 -0.41 -5.31 -16.46
CA GLU A 106 0.65 -6.22 -16.03
C GLU A 106 0.95 -6.09 -14.53
N SER A 107 1.04 -4.86 -14.02
CA SER A 107 1.32 -4.59 -12.60
C SER A 107 0.19 -5.07 -11.67
N ARG A 108 -1.06 -5.09 -12.14
CA ARG A 108 -2.18 -5.65 -11.38
C ARG A 108 -2.13 -7.18 -11.39
N ILE A 109 -1.79 -7.79 -12.53
CA ILE A 109 -1.62 -9.23 -12.66
C ILE A 109 -0.49 -9.71 -11.72
N ASN A 110 0.66 -9.05 -11.73
CA ASN A 110 1.79 -9.40 -10.87
C ASN A 110 1.45 -9.30 -9.36
N LYS A 111 0.62 -8.33 -8.95
CA LYS A 111 0.11 -8.25 -7.56
C LYS A 111 -0.78 -9.43 -7.20
N VAL A 112 -1.65 -9.86 -8.12
CA VAL A 112 -2.48 -11.07 -7.94
C VAL A 112 -1.58 -12.30 -7.84
N LEU A 113 -0.65 -12.50 -8.77
CA LEU A 113 0.30 -13.62 -8.75
C LEU A 113 1.14 -13.67 -7.48
N THR A 114 1.54 -12.52 -6.94
CA THR A 114 2.26 -12.45 -5.66
C THR A 114 1.42 -12.95 -4.49
N SER A 115 0.13 -12.62 -4.50
CA SER A 115 -0.83 -13.08 -3.48
C SER A 115 -1.04 -14.60 -3.57
N VAL A 116 -1.22 -15.11 -4.80
CA VAL A 116 -1.42 -16.54 -5.09
C VAL A 116 -0.17 -17.36 -4.75
N ARG A 117 1.03 -16.89 -5.12
CA ARG A 117 2.28 -17.54 -4.73
C ARG A 117 2.41 -17.65 -3.21
N GLY A 118 2.16 -16.56 -2.48
CA GLY A 118 2.22 -16.57 -1.03
C GLY A 118 1.25 -17.58 -0.41
N PHE A 119 0.03 -17.63 -0.94
CA PHE A 119 -1.00 -18.57 -0.51
C PHE A 119 -0.60 -20.03 -0.78
N LEU A 120 -0.14 -20.35 -1.99
CA LEU A 120 0.29 -21.71 -2.34
C LEU A 120 1.54 -22.15 -1.56
N VAL A 121 2.50 -21.24 -1.33
CA VAL A 121 3.67 -21.52 -0.47
C VAL A 121 3.21 -21.85 0.96
N HIS A 122 2.28 -21.06 1.52
CA HIS A 122 1.72 -21.35 2.84
C HIS A 122 0.98 -22.70 2.87
N ALA A 123 0.25 -23.05 1.81
CA ALA A 123 -0.42 -24.35 1.69
C ALA A 123 0.59 -25.52 1.64
N VAL A 124 1.72 -25.37 0.95
CA VAL A 124 2.79 -26.38 0.94
C VAL A 124 3.43 -26.52 2.32
N ILE A 125 3.81 -25.41 2.96
CA ILE A 125 4.40 -25.41 4.31
C ILE A 125 3.45 -26.07 5.33
N SER A 126 2.15 -25.80 5.21
CA SER A 126 1.11 -26.37 6.07
C SER A 126 0.69 -27.80 5.66
N LYS A 127 1.40 -28.42 4.71
CA LYS A 127 1.12 -29.77 4.17
C LYS A 127 -0.29 -29.95 3.61
N LYS A 128 -0.91 -28.85 3.15
CA LYS A 128 -2.22 -28.84 2.48
C LYS A 128 -2.12 -28.93 0.97
N ALA A 129 -0.94 -28.67 0.40
CA ALA A 129 -0.63 -28.85 -1.02
C ALA A 129 0.67 -29.66 -1.21
N PRO A 130 0.85 -30.36 -2.34
CA PRO A 130 2.05 -31.14 -2.61
C PRO A 130 3.33 -30.29 -2.69
N ALA A 131 4.47 -30.84 -2.26
CA ALA A 131 5.75 -30.13 -2.25
C ALA A 131 6.21 -29.65 -3.64
N TRP A 132 5.96 -30.43 -4.70
CA TRP A 132 6.32 -30.11 -6.08
C TRP A 132 5.69 -28.80 -6.59
N VAL A 133 4.64 -28.30 -5.94
CA VAL A 133 4.05 -27.01 -6.29
C VAL A 133 5.08 -25.89 -6.17
N MET A 134 6.01 -25.94 -5.22
CA MET A 134 7.04 -24.90 -5.08
C MET A 134 7.92 -24.77 -6.32
N GLU A 135 8.24 -25.89 -6.99
CA GLU A 135 9.06 -25.94 -8.21
C GLU A 135 8.37 -25.30 -9.43
N LEU A 136 7.04 -25.16 -9.37
CA LEU A 136 6.27 -24.47 -10.42
C LEU A 136 6.09 -22.98 -10.14
N LEU A 137 6.25 -22.55 -8.88
CA LEU A 137 6.14 -21.14 -8.50
C LEU A 137 7.46 -20.40 -8.68
N TYR A 138 8.58 -21.10 -8.42
CA TYR A 138 9.91 -20.52 -8.43
C TYR A 138 10.88 -21.31 -9.32
N GLU A 139 11.76 -20.59 -9.99
CA GLU A 139 12.92 -21.11 -10.71
C GLU A 139 14.20 -20.60 -10.04
N LEU A 140 15.32 -21.31 -10.22
CA LEU A 140 16.63 -20.78 -9.84
C LEU A 140 17.01 -19.67 -10.81
N GLY A 141 17.08 -18.45 -10.31
CA GLY A 141 17.55 -17.28 -11.03
C GLY A 141 18.88 -16.78 -10.48
N ASP A 142 19.62 -16.09 -11.33
CA ASP A 142 20.82 -15.32 -10.98
C ASP A 142 20.41 -13.87 -10.63
N ASP A 143 21.34 -13.11 -10.05
CA ASP A 143 21.25 -11.69 -9.71
C ASP A 143 21.59 -10.75 -10.88
N ARG A 144 21.99 -11.29 -12.06
CA ARG A 144 22.27 -10.50 -13.28
C ARG A 144 21.09 -9.66 -13.78
N ASP A 145 19.85 -10.03 -13.48
CA ASP A 145 18.67 -9.24 -13.85
C ASP A 145 18.33 -8.15 -12.82
N LEU A 146 19.07 -8.09 -11.70
CA LEU A 146 18.90 -7.04 -10.69
C LEU A 146 19.73 -5.80 -11.03
N PRO A 147 19.23 -4.58 -10.70
CA PRO A 147 20.04 -3.37 -10.70
C PRO A 147 21.28 -3.52 -9.82
N ALA A 148 22.39 -2.87 -10.17
CA ALA A 148 23.66 -2.98 -9.45
C ALA A 148 23.52 -2.72 -7.93
N GLN A 149 22.65 -1.79 -7.54
CA GLN A 149 22.37 -1.44 -6.14
C GLN A 149 21.70 -2.57 -5.34
N ALA A 150 21.14 -3.58 -6.01
CA ALA A 150 20.48 -4.73 -5.40
C ALA A 150 21.33 -6.03 -5.46
N ARG A 151 22.49 -6.02 -6.13
CA ARG A 151 23.37 -7.19 -6.25
C ARG A 151 24.21 -7.46 -4.98
N GLY A 152 24.25 -6.50 -4.05
CA GLY A 152 25.08 -6.59 -2.83
C GLY A 152 26.58 -6.49 -3.15
N GLU A 153 27.39 -6.20 -2.15
CA GLU A 153 28.84 -5.94 -2.29
C GLU A 153 29.70 -7.21 -2.43
N SER A 154 29.08 -8.38 -2.63
CA SER A 154 29.83 -9.64 -2.75
C SER A 154 30.00 -10.05 -4.22
N GLU A 155 31.25 -10.28 -4.62
CA GLU A 155 31.65 -10.62 -6.01
C GLU A 155 31.18 -12.01 -6.49
N GLY A 156 30.50 -12.80 -5.65
CA GLY A 156 30.02 -14.13 -5.99
C GLY A 156 28.62 -14.13 -6.62
N MET A 157 28.44 -14.91 -7.69
CA MET A 157 27.14 -15.20 -8.29
C MET A 157 26.21 -15.83 -7.24
N ARG A 158 25.15 -15.11 -6.84
CA ARG A 158 24.16 -15.59 -5.89
C ARG A 158 22.96 -16.15 -6.64
N TYR A 159 22.59 -17.38 -6.30
CA TYR A 159 21.36 -17.99 -6.79
C TYR A 159 20.20 -17.57 -5.90
N ARG A 160 19.11 -17.11 -6.52
CA ARG A 160 17.87 -16.72 -5.84
C ARG A 160 16.67 -17.44 -6.44
N LEU A 161 15.64 -17.62 -5.62
CA LEU A 161 14.35 -18.09 -6.11
C LEU A 161 13.66 -16.96 -6.88
N ARG A 162 13.64 -17.09 -8.20
CA ARG A 162 12.97 -16.17 -9.11
C ARG A 162 11.55 -16.65 -9.37
N ALA A 163 10.62 -15.71 -9.40
CA ALA A 163 9.24 -15.99 -9.75
C ALA A 163 9.12 -16.44 -11.22
N ARG A 164 8.72 -17.69 -11.46
CA ARG A 164 8.57 -18.27 -12.80
C ARG A 164 7.47 -17.59 -13.63
N HIS A 165 6.39 -17.20 -12.97
CA HIS A 165 5.23 -16.55 -13.58
C HIS A 165 5.22 -15.05 -13.20
N ARG A 166 5.71 -14.20 -14.11
CA ARG A 166 5.75 -12.73 -13.96
C ARG A 166 5.66 -12.07 -15.34
N LEU A 167 4.82 -11.05 -15.47
CA LEU A 167 4.80 -10.20 -16.67
C LEU A 167 5.82 -9.07 -16.52
N GLN A 168 6.48 -8.71 -17.62
CA GLN A 168 7.31 -7.51 -17.67
C GLN A 168 6.42 -6.29 -17.49
N GLU A 169 6.69 -5.51 -16.45
CA GLU A 169 6.03 -4.22 -16.26
C GLU A 169 6.80 -3.19 -17.08
N PRO A 170 6.12 -2.31 -17.84
CA PRO A 170 6.80 -1.20 -18.48
C PRO A 170 7.48 -0.35 -17.41
N GLU A 171 8.73 0.03 -17.64
CA GLU A 171 9.44 0.94 -16.76
C GLU A 171 8.78 2.31 -16.85
N THR A 172 7.99 2.64 -15.84
CA THR A 172 7.52 4.01 -15.65
C THR A 172 8.58 4.74 -14.86
N ALA A 173 9.16 5.80 -15.44
CA ALA A 173 9.92 6.77 -14.68
C ALA A 173 9.05 7.22 -13.50
N VAL A 174 9.62 7.20 -12.28
CA VAL A 174 8.92 7.76 -11.12
C VAL A 174 8.88 9.25 -11.33
N ASP A 175 7.75 9.74 -11.82
CA ASP A 175 7.49 11.15 -12.03
C ASP A 175 7.44 11.84 -10.66
N ARG A 176 8.55 12.49 -10.31
CA ARG A 176 8.66 13.29 -9.10
C ARG A 176 8.33 14.71 -9.50
N ALA A 177 7.40 15.33 -8.78
CA ALA A 177 7.14 16.76 -8.92
C ALA A 177 8.46 17.54 -8.78
N SER A 178 8.70 18.41 -9.74
CA SER A 178 9.77 19.40 -9.72
C SER A 178 9.54 20.43 -8.61
N ASP A 179 10.58 21.17 -8.24
CA ASP A 179 10.46 22.25 -7.25
C ASP A 179 9.42 23.31 -7.68
N GLN A 180 9.33 23.59 -8.99
CA GLN A 180 8.34 24.52 -9.55
C GLN A 180 6.91 24.00 -9.37
N GLU A 181 6.67 22.72 -9.62
CA GLU A 181 5.35 22.10 -9.41
C GLU A 181 4.98 22.05 -7.94
N ILE A 182 5.94 21.78 -7.04
CA ILE A 182 5.70 21.83 -5.59
C ILE A 182 5.29 23.24 -5.15
N VAL A 183 5.97 24.28 -5.67
CA VAL A 183 5.61 25.68 -5.38
C VAL A 183 4.24 26.03 -5.94
N ALA A 184 3.92 25.61 -7.17
CA ALA A 184 2.60 25.83 -7.76
C ALA A 184 1.48 25.14 -6.96
N MET A 185 1.68 23.88 -6.57
CA MET A 185 0.75 23.15 -5.70
C MET A 185 0.58 23.85 -4.34
N PHE A 186 1.67 24.33 -3.74
CA PHE A 186 1.64 25.09 -2.49
C PHE A 186 0.84 26.40 -2.63
N GLY A 187 1.01 27.12 -3.74
CA GLY A 187 0.25 28.34 -4.06
C GLY A 187 -1.24 28.08 -4.28
N ALA A 188 -1.59 26.94 -4.88
CA ALA A 188 -2.99 26.53 -5.11
C ALA A 188 -3.71 26.05 -3.83
N CYS A 189 -2.97 25.71 -2.77
CA CYS A 189 -3.58 25.26 -1.51
C CYS A 189 -4.42 26.37 -0.86
N ARG A 190 -5.65 26.01 -0.46
CA ARG A 190 -6.62 26.93 0.16
C ARG A 190 -6.61 26.92 1.69
N SER A 191 -5.86 26.01 2.31
CA SER A 191 -5.77 25.88 3.77
C SER A 191 -4.33 25.66 4.24
N ALA A 192 -4.07 26.00 5.51
CA ALA A 192 -2.75 25.75 6.11
C ALA A 192 -2.47 24.24 6.22
N ARG A 193 -3.51 23.43 6.51
CA ARG A 193 -3.42 21.97 6.48
C ARG A 193 -2.90 21.43 5.15
N ASP A 194 -3.49 21.89 4.05
CA ASP A 194 -3.15 21.39 2.72
C ASP A 194 -1.72 21.80 2.32
N ARG A 195 -1.32 23.04 2.66
CA ARG A 195 0.07 23.51 2.49
C ARG A 195 1.06 22.66 3.26
N LEU A 196 0.75 22.32 4.52
CA LEU A 196 1.57 21.44 5.32
C LEU A 196 1.68 20.03 4.68
N ILE A 197 0.58 19.48 4.15
CA ILE A 197 0.60 18.19 3.46
C ILE A 197 1.56 18.22 2.27
N VAL A 198 1.49 19.26 1.42
CA VAL A 198 2.41 19.40 0.28
C VAL A 198 3.87 19.41 0.73
N LEU A 199 4.22 20.18 1.77
CA LEU A 199 5.59 20.25 2.27
C LEU A 199 6.06 18.94 2.93
N LEU A 200 5.20 18.26 3.69
CA LEU A 200 5.53 16.96 4.29
C LEU A 200 5.81 15.88 3.24
N LEU A 201 5.07 15.90 2.12
CA LEU A 201 5.23 14.91 1.05
C LEU A 201 6.37 15.25 0.08
N GLY A 202 6.40 16.49 -0.41
CA GLY A 202 7.33 16.92 -1.44
C GLY A 202 8.71 17.29 -0.91
N ARG A 203 8.76 17.92 0.27
CA ARG A 203 10.01 18.48 0.82
C ARG A 203 10.62 17.59 1.89
N ALA A 204 9.83 17.17 2.89
CA ALA A 204 10.32 16.22 3.90
C ALA A 204 10.43 14.79 3.34
N GLY A 205 9.70 14.46 2.26
CA GLY A 205 9.78 13.15 1.62
C GLY A 205 9.01 12.05 2.37
N LEU A 206 8.04 12.41 3.21
CA LEU A 206 7.18 11.43 3.87
C LEU A 206 6.30 10.73 2.84
N ARG A 207 6.13 9.42 3.00
CA ARG A 207 5.07 8.72 2.28
C ARG A 207 3.72 9.14 2.85
N ARG A 208 2.69 9.23 2.02
CA ARG A 208 1.30 9.53 2.45
C ARG A 208 0.82 8.78 3.70
N GLY A 209 1.15 7.50 3.82
CA GLY A 209 0.76 6.68 4.98
C GLY A 209 1.56 6.97 6.25
N GLN A 210 2.74 7.58 6.12
CA GLN A 210 3.55 8.09 7.23
C GLN A 210 3.00 9.46 7.65
N ALA A 211 2.83 10.40 6.71
CA ALA A 211 2.28 11.73 6.98
C ALA A 211 0.91 11.67 7.66
N ALA A 212 -0.04 10.90 7.11
CA ALA A 212 -1.36 10.69 7.72
C ALA A 212 -1.30 9.92 9.07
N GLY A 213 -0.19 9.24 9.35
CA GLY A 213 0.01 8.45 10.57
C GLY A 213 0.73 9.21 11.69
N LEU A 214 1.17 10.44 11.44
CA LEU A 214 1.88 11.25 12.42
C LEU A 214 0.94 11.66 13.56
N ARG A 215 1.47 11.56 14.78
CA ARG A 215 0.85 12.09 15.99
C ARG A 215 1.55 13.39 16.40
N ARG A 216 0.87 14.20 17.21
CA ARG A 216 1.46 15.42 17.78
C ARG A 216 2.73 15.12 18.59
N SER A 217 2.75 13.97 19.28
CA SER A 217 3.91 13.48 20.03
C SER A 217 5.11 13.07 19.17
N ASP A 218 4.96 13.00 17.85
CA ASP A 218 6.05 12.62 16.96
C ASP A 218 6.87 13.85 16.49
N MET A 219 6.43 15.07 16.81
CA MET A 219 7.01 16.33 16.33
C MET A 219 7.93 16.96 17.38
N HIS A 220 9.19 17.16 17.02
CA HIS A 220 10.19 17.83 17.84
C HIS A 220 10.80 18.96 17.03
N LEU A 221 10.28 20.18 17.20
CA LEU A 221 10.59 21.30 16.30
C LEU A 221 11.59 22.29 16.89
N LEU A 222 11.98 22.11 18.15
CA LEU A 222 12.98 22.92 18.82
C LEU A 222 14.39 22.39 18.53
N MET A 223 15.39 23.27 18.66
CA MET A 223 16.79 22.89 18.51
C MET A 223 17.23 21.82 19.52
N ASP A 224 16.68 21.88 20.73
CA ASP A 224 16.85 20.88 21.77
C ASP A 224 15.48 20.31 22.19
N SER A 225 15.35 18.99 22.10
CA SER A 225 14.16 18.24 22.50
C SER A 225 14.47 17.16 23.56
N ARG A 226 15.59 17.30 24.29
CA ARG A 226 15.98 16.38 25.38
C ARG A 226 14.96 16.34 26.51
N ALA A 227 14.28 17.44 26.77
CA ALA A 227 13.16 17.49 27.75
C ALA A 227 12.00 16.55 27.36
N LEU A 228 11.86 16.19 26.09
CA LEU A 228 10.90 15.23 25.57
C LEU A 228 11.47 13.80 25.46
N GLY A 229 12.69 13.59 25.98
CA GLY A 229 13.41 12.31 25.88
C GLY A 229 14.03 12.04 24.51
N CYS A 230 14.17 13.05 23.66
CA CYS A 230 14.83 12.90 22.35
C CYS A 230 16.22 13.50 22.33
N ALA A 231 17.20 12.71 21.93
CA ALA A 231 18.59 13.13 21.80
C ALA A 231 18.94 13.69 20.40
N VAL A 232 17.99 13.73 19.46
CA VAL A 232 18.23 14.26 18.11
C VAL A 232 18.18 15.78 18.15
N GLU A 233 19.20 16.42 17.58
CA GLU A 233 19.31 17.87 17.49
C GLU A 233 18.56 18.42 16.27
N GLY A 234 18.04 19.64 16.41
CA GLY A 234 17.30 20.33 15.35
C GLY A 234 15.86 19.85 15.17
N ALA A 235 15.13 20.52 14.28
CA ALA A 235 13.73 20.19 14.01
C ALA A 235 13.59 18.85 13.26
N HIS A 236 12.77 17.93 13.78
CA HIS A 236 12.59 16.60 13.21
C HIS A 236 11.25 15.96 13.56
N VAL A 237 10.98 14.88 12.82
CA VAL A 237 9.77 14.06 12.90
C VAL A 237 10.12 12.61 13.15
N HIS A 238 9.47 11.98 14.13
CA HIS A 238 9.57 10.55 14.38
C HIS A 238 8.57 9.77 13.52
N VAL A 239 9.08 8.95 12.61
CA VAL A 239 8.24 8.05 11.81
C VAL A 239 8.18 6.69 12.49
N VAL A 240 7.06 6.44 13.17
CA VAL A 240 6.82 5.20 13.92
C VAL A 240 5.72 4.38 13.25
N ARG A 241 5.92 3.06 13.22
CA ARG A 241 4.93 2.12 12.70
C ARG A 241 3.89 1.80 13.77
N ARG A 242 2.63 2.18 13.53
CA ARG A 242 1.50 1.98 14.45
C ARG A 242 0.27 1.44 13.72
N GLU A 243 -0.63 0.81 14.46
CA GLU A 243 -1.98 0.54 13.97
C GLU A 243 -2.86 1.76 14.26
N ASN A 244 -3.22 2.48 13.20
CA ASN A 244 -3.97 3.71 13.32
C ASN A 244 -5.43 3.52 12.86
N PRO A 245 -6.42 4.13 13.55
CA PRO A 245 -7.83 4.06 13.16
C PRO A 245 -8.11 4.61 11.75
N ASN A 246 -7.35 5.60 11.27
CA ASN A 246 -7.44 6.14 9.91
C ASN A 246 -6.79 5.26 8.82
N ARG A 247 -6.35 4.04 9.18
CA ARG A 247 -5.66 3.08 8.30
C ARG A 247 -4.30 3.57 7.78
N ALA A 248 -3.75 4.65 8.34
CA ALA A 248 -2.40 5.10 8.04
C ALA A 248 -1.37 4.11 8.58
N TYR A 249 -0.37 3.78 7.76
CA TYR A 249 0.58 2.72 8.06
C TYR A 249 1.96 2.98 7.46
N SER A 250 2.99 2.98 8.31
CA SER A 250 4.38 2.98 7.85
C SER A 250 4.78 1.58 7.40
N LYS A 251 5.32 1.48 6.18
CA LYS A 251 5.90 0.22 5.66
C LYS A 251 7.28 -0.07 6.25
N SER A 252 7.98 0.95 6.75
CA SER A 252 9.26 0.79 7.40
C SER A 252 9.06 0.09 8.73
N ARG A 253 9.77 -1.03 8.95
CA ARG A 253 9.66 -1.80 10.19
C ARG A 253 10.32 -1.11 11.37
N LYS A 254 11.50 -0.53 11.14
CA LYS A 254 12.23 0.25 12.12
C LYS A 254 11.67 1.67 12.17
N ALA A 255 11.50 2.19 13.38
CA ALA A 255 11.27 3.62 13.55
C ALA A 255 12.53 4.38 13.14
N PHE A 256 12.34 5.57 12.58
CA PHE A 256 13.43 6.44 12.19
C PHE A 256 13.03 7.90 12.36
N VAL A 257 14.03 8.76 12.39
CA VAL A 257 13.86 10.20 12.50
C VAL A 257 14.10 10.84 11.14
N LEU A 258 13.27 11.82 10.81
CA LEU A 258 13.35 12.58 9.59
C LEU A 258 13.55 14.06 9.95
N PRO A 259 14.71 14.65 9.66
CA PRO A 259 14.93 16.07 9.82
C PRO A 259 13.94 16.86 8.96
N VAL A 260 13.46 17.98 9.48
CA VAL A 260 12.61 18.92 8.74
C VAL A 260 13.22 20.30 8.80
N ASP A 261 13.05 21.08 7.73
CA ASP A 261 13.56 22.43 7.68
C ASP A 261 12.54 23.47 8.13
N PHE A 262 13.00 24.73 8.17
CA PHE A 262 12.24 25.86 8.66
C PHE A 262 10.92 26.10 7.92
N LEU A 263 10.80 25.73 6.63
CA LEU A 263 9.55 25.92 5.89
C LEU A 263 8.47 24.95 6.37
N VAL A 264 8.86 23.70 6.65
CA VAL A 264 7.96 22.72 7.25
C VAL A 264 7.54 23.16 8.64
N VAL A 265 8.48 23.69 9.44
CA VAL A 265 8.18 24.22 10.79
C VAL A 265 7.18 25.37 10.71
N GLN A 266 7.42 26.38 9.87
CA GLN A 266 6.49 27.51 9.72
C GLN A 266 5.10 27.09 9.23
N ALA A 267 5.03 26.17 8.26
CA ALA A 267 3.74 25.66 7.79
C ALA A 267 3.01 24.86 8.88
N LEU A 268 3.76 24.17 9.75
CA LEU A 268 3.21 23.47 10.89
C LEU A 268 2.65 24.46 11.91
N ASP A 269 3.35 25.55 12.21
CA ASP A 269 2.86 26.59 13.13
C ASP A 269 1.55 27.21 12.61
N LEU A 270 1.50 27.60 11.33
CA LEU A 270 0.29 28.13 10.70
C LEU A 270 -0.86 27.13 10.75
N TYR A 271 -0.59 25.85 10.51
CA TYR A 271 -1.59 24.80 10.61
C TYR A 271 -2.04 24.56 12.05
N MET A 272 -1.15 24.66 13.06
CA MET A 272 -1.53 24.54 14.46
C MET A 272 -2.47 25.66 14.89
N MET A 273 -2.26 26.89 14.40
CA MET A 273 -3.19 28.01 14.61
C MET A 273 -4.55 27.72 13.97
N GLU A 274 -4.60 27.39 12.67
CA GLU A 274 -5.84 27.04 11.97
C GLU A 274 -6.59 25.88 12.67
N ARG A 275 -5.84 24.88 13.14
CA ARG A 275 -6.38 23.75 13.90
C ARG A 275 -6.95 24.19 15.24
N HIS A 276 -6.28 25.11 15.95
CA HIS A 276 -6.72 25.62 17.24
C HIS A 276 -8.00 26.46 17.10
N ASP A 277 -8.10 27.28 16.07
CA ASP A 277 -9.29 28.12 15.83
C ASP A 277 -10.55 27.26 15.61
N VAL A 278 -10.41 26.11 14.96
CA VAL A 278 -11.53 25.20 14.66
C VAL A 278 -11.83 24.22 15.79
N LEU A 279 -10.81 23.67 16.46
CA LEU A 279 -10.95 22.56 17.42
C LEU A 279 -10.67 22.95 18.88
N GLY A 280 -10.20 24.17 19.13
CA GLY A 280 -9.76 24.64 20.45
C GLY A 280 -8.54 23.86 20.98
N SER A 281 -8.49 23.71 22.30
CA SER A 281 -7.44 22.94 23.01
C SER A 281 -7.66 21.42 22.96
N GLY A 282 -8.85 20.99 22.55
CA GLY A 282 -9.23 19.58 22.45
C GLY A 282 -8.84 18.92 21.11
N GLY A 283 -9.32 17.70 20.96
CA GLY A 283 -9.30 16.98 19.69
C GLY A 283 -8.29 15.83 19.60
N SER A 284 -8.20 15.29 18.39
CA SER A 284 -7.41 14.08 18.08
C SER A 284 -5.91 14.26 18.34
N ASP A 285 -5.26 13.18 18.74
CA ASP A 285 -3.81 13.05 18.92
C ASP A 285 -3.03 13.02 17.59
N PHE A 286 -3.74 12.76 16.48
CA PHE A 286 -3.19 12.86 15.14
C PHE A 286 -2.77 14.30 14.82
N LEU A 287 -1.66 14.43 14.08
CA LEU A 287 -1.20 15.70 13.56
C LEU A 287 -2.21 16.23 12.53
N LEU A 288 -2.46 15.45 11.47
CA LEU A 288 -3.36 15.82 10.38
C LEU A 288 -4.80 15.39 10.67
N VAL A 289 -5.69 16.37 10.78
CA VAL A 289 -7.11 16.16 11.07
C VAL A 289 -8.00 16.86 10.06
N ASN A 290 -9.25 16.42 9.99
CA ASN A 290 -10.28 17.02 9.16
C ASN A 290 -10.80 18.31 9.82
N LEU A 291 -10.66 19.44 9.12
CA LEU A 291 -11.08 20.76 9.60
C LEU A 291 -12.27 21.35 8.81
N PHE A 292 -12.70 20.69 7.73
CA PHE A 292 -13.62 21.33 6.76
C PHE A 292 -15.02 20.75 6.76
N ARG A 293 -15.20 19.50 7.18
CA ARG A 293 -16.50 18.82 7.18
C ARG A 293 -16.71 18.03 8.46
N GLN A 294 -17.94 17.95 8.95
CA GLN A 294 -18.25 17.03 10.04
C GLN A 294 -17.98 15.57 9.63
N PRO A 295 -17.40 14.71 10.51
CA PRO A 295 -16.96 15.03 11.87
C PRO A 295 -15.61 15.77 11.89
N LEU A 296 -15.59 16.96 12.52
CA LEU A 296 -14.37 17.74 12.70
C LEU A 296 -13.41 17.04 13.66
N GLY A 297 -12.10 17.19 13.43
CA GLY A 297 -11.05 16.58 14.25
C GLY A 297 -10.79 15.10 13.95
N SER A 298 -11.55 14.47 13.05
CA SER A 298 -11.28 13.09 12.63
C SER A 298 -9.92 12.99 11.91
N PRO A 299 -9.13 11.94 12.14
CA PRO A 299 -7.81 11.80 11.51
C PRO A 299 -7.89 11.68 9.98
N VAL A 300 -7.04 12.40 9.27
CA VAL A 300 -6.97 12.37 7.79
C VAL A 300 -6.55 10.98 7.31
N THR A 301 -7.18 10.45 6.27
CA THR A 301 -6.81 9.15 5.71
C THR A 301 -5.71 9.28 4.66
N PRO A 302 -4.88 8.24 4.42
CA PRO A 302 -3.87 8.27 3.35
C PRO A 302 -4.43 8.43 1.92
N GLU A 303 -5.73 8.21 1.74
CA GLU A 303 -6.44 8.44 0.47
C GLU A 303 -6.86 9.90 0.32
N ALA A 304 -7.31 10.54 1.41
CA ALA A 304 -7.62 11.96 1.41
C ALA A 304 -6.38 12.81 1.06
N CYS A 305 -5.22 12.53 1.66
CA CYS A 305 -3.97 13.21 1.32
C CYS A 305 -3.60 13.10 -0.17
N ARG A 306 -3.93 11.97 -0.82
CA ARG A 306 -3.73 11.81 -2.26
C ARG A 306 -4.71 12.68 -3.04
N SER A 307 -6.00 12.62 -2.70
CA SER A 307 -7.02 13.39 -3.43
C SER A 307 -6.82 14.90 -3.35
N GLU A 308 -6.17 15.39 -2.29
CA GLU A 308 -5.84 16.79 -2.09
C GLU A 308 -4.63 17.18 -2.94
N ALA A 309 -3.56 16.38 -2.88
CA ALA A 309 -2.39 16.57 -3.73
C ALA A 309 -2.74 16.50 -5.23
N ASP A 310 -3.55 15.52 -5.65
CA ASP A 310 -3.98 15.37 -7.04
C ASP A 310 -4.83 16.57 -7.49
N ARG A 311 -5.71 17.10 -6.63
CA ARG A 311 -6.50 18.32 -6.91
C ARG A 311 -5.61 19.55 -7.09
N GLN A 312 -4.64 19.74 -6.21
CA GLN A 312 -3.70 20.87 -6.28
C GLN A 312 -2.79 20.80 -7.50
N ALA A 313 -2.39 19.59 -7.91
CA ALA A 313 -1.62 19.40 -9.14
C ALA A 313 -2.45 19.80 -10.38
N CYS A 314 -3.74 19.44 -10.43
CA CYS A 314 -4.62 19.88 -11.53
C CYS A 314 -4.83 21.40 -11.54
N ASP A 315 -5.08 22.02 -10.39
CA ASP A 315 -5.27 23.48 -10.28
C ASP A 315 -3.97 24.25 -10.60
N GLY A 316 -2.82 23.74 -10.17
CA GLY A 316 -1.50 24.28 -10.46
C GLY A 316 -1.15 24.25 -11.96
N ALA A 317 -1.41 23.12 -12.62
CA ALA A 317 -1.20 22.97 -14.06
C ALA A 317 -2.13 23.87 -14.90
N ALA A 318 -3.37 24.07 -14.44
CA ALA A 318 -4.31 25.00 -15.10
C ALA A 318 -3.87 26.47 -15.00
N SER A 319 -3.09 26.83 -13.97
CA SER A 319 -2.57 28.19 -13.77
C SER A 319 -1.25 28.47 -14.49
N THR A 320 -0.58 27.45 -15.05
CA THR A 320 0.73 27.57 -15.71
C THR A 320 0.66 27.69 -17.24
N HIS A 321 -0.55 27.65 -17.83
CA HIS A 321 -0.77 27.99 -19.23
C HIS A 321 -1.47 29.36 -19.33
N PRO A 322 -0.84 30.38 -19.97
CA PRO A 322 -1.44 31.69 -20.16
C PRO A 322 -2.65 31.68 -21.11
#